data_AF-A0A0A6ZT46-F1
#
_entry.id   AF-A0A0A6ZT46-F1
#
_cell.length_a   1.000
_cell.length_b   1.000
_cell.length_c   1.000
_cell.angle_alpha   90.00
_cell.angle_beta   90.00
_cell.angle_gamma   90.00
#
_symmetry.space_group_name_H-M   'P 1'
#
loop_
_entity.id
_entity.type
_entity.pdbx_description
1 polymer ?
#
loop_
_entity_poly.entity_id
_entity_poly.type
_entity_poly.pdbx_seq_one_letter_code
_entity_poly.pdbx_strand_id
1 'polypeptide(L)' 'MAFNGAGVRDTARTLKIGINTVIRTLKNSPPKRIRKHHQKNTCSTNWKHHH' A
#
# COMPACT_ATOMS: atom_id res chain seq x y z
N MET A 1 -11.08 -13.28 -0.05
CA MET A 1 -10.66 -11.97 0.50
C MET A 1 -11.67 -10.94 0.08
N ALA A 2 -12.42 -10.37 1.02
CA ALA A 2 -13.50 -9.45 0.68
C ALA A 2 -12.92 -8.06 0.37
N PHE A 3 -12.91 -7.71 -0.92
CA PHE A 3 -12.84 -6.33 -1.40
C PHE A 3 -14.17 -5.63 -1.07
N ASN A 4 -14.54 -5.62 0.21
CA ASN A 4 -15.74 -4.99 0.72
C ASN A 4 -15.65 -3.51 0.33
N GLY A 5 -16.71 -2.97 -0.29
CA GLY A 5 -16.71 -1.74 -1.08
C GLY A 5 -16.21 -0.45 -0.42
N ALA A 6 -15.64 -0.48 0.78
CA ALA A 6 -14.92 0.62 1.42
C ALA A 6 -13.84 1.22 0.51
N GLY A 7 -12.94 0.42 -0.05
CA GLY A 7 -11.87 0.93 -0.92
C GLY A 7 -12.38 1.54 -2.24
N VAL A 8 -13.43 0.97 -2.81
CA VAL A 8 -14.08 1.48 -4.05
C VAL A 8 -14.80 2.78 -3.77
N ARG A 9 -15.56 2.84 -2.67
CA ARG A 9 -16.36 4.01 -2.28
C ARG A 9 -15.47 5.18 -1.87
N ASP A 10 -14.38 4.92 -1.15
CA ASP A 10 -13.38 5.93 -0.82
C ASP A 10 -12.76 6.53 -2.09
N THR A 11 -12.30 5.67 -3.01
CA THR A 11 -11.72 6.10 -4.28
C THR A 11 -12.73 6.89 -5.12
N ALA A 12 -13.98 6.45 -5.18
CA ALA A 12 -15.06 7.16 -5.87
C ALA A 12 -15.31 8.55 -5.28
N ARG A 13 -15.28 8.68 -3.95
CA ARG A 13 -15.45 9.96 -3.24
C ARG A 13 -14.26 10.88 -3.46
N THR A 14 -13.05 10.38 -3.33
CA THR A 14 -11.79 11.13 -3.50
C THR A 14 -11.64 11.65 -4.93
N LEU A 15 -11.95 10.82 -5.92
CA LEU A 15 -11.80 11.16 -7.33
C LEU A 15 -13.06 11.78 -7.96
N LYS A 16 -14.18 11.86 -7.21
CA LYS A 16 -15.48 12.35 -7.67
C LYS A 16 -15.98 11.65 -8.95
N ILE A 17 -15.74 10.34 -9.06
CA ILE A 17 -16.16 9.50 -10.19
C ILE A 17 -17.12 8.39 -9.74
N GLY A 18 -17.94 7.90 -10.68
CA GLY A 18 -18.86 6.80 -10.43
C GLY A 18 -18.15 5.50 -10.06
N ILE A 19 -18.78 4.71 -9.17
CA ILE A 19 -18.30 3.39 -8.73
C ILE A 19 -18.01 2.45 -9.91
N ASN A 20 -18.82 2.48 -10.98
CA ASN A 20 -18.61 1.66 -12.17
C ASN A 20 -17.27 1.98 -12.86
N THR A 21 -16.84 3.25 -12.86
CA THR A 21 -15.54 3.66 -13.38
C THR A 21 -14.42 3.15 -12.50
N VAL A 22 -14.55 3.26 -11.18
CA VAL A 22 -13.56 2.73 -10.23
C VAL A 22 -13.38 1.22 -10.39
N ILE A 23 -14.48 0.46 -10.46
CA ILE A 23 -14.43 -1.00 -10.64
C ILE A 23 -13.77 -1.38 -11.98
N ARG A 24 -14.14 -0.69 -13.07
CA ARG A 24 -13.55 -0.95 -14.39
C ARG A 24 -12.05 -0.68 -14.40
N THR A 25 -11.61 0.43 -13.82
CA THR A 25 -10.18 0.76 -13.76
C THR A 25 -9.41 -0.24 -12.90
N LEU A 26 -9.91 -0.57 -11.71
CA LEU A 26 -9.24 -1.49 -10.79
C LEU A 26 -9.16 -2.93 -11.31
N LYS A 27 -10.15 -3.39 -12.08
CA LYS A 27 -10.13 -4.72 -12.72
C LYS A 27 -9.17 -4.79 -13.91
N ASN A 28 -9.00 -3.69 -14.64
CA ASN A 28 -8.13 -3.63 -15.82
C ASN A 28 -6.70 -3.15 -15.49
N SER A 29 -6.46 -2.64 -14.29
CA SER A 29 -5.13 -2.33 -13.78
C SER A 29 -4.58 -3.52 -13.00
N PRO A 30 -3.51 -4.19 -13.47
CA PRO A 30 -2.85 -5.20 -12.64
C PRO A 30 -2.30 -4.52 -11.37
N PRO A 31 -2.39 -5.16 -10.19
CA PRO A 31 -1.84 -4.59 -8.97
C PRO A 31 -0.34 -4.40 -9.15
N LYS A 32 0.12 -3.15 -9.22
CA LYS A 32 1.54 -2.82 -9.12
C LYS A 32 2.02 -3.39 -7.79
N ARG A 33 2.82 -4.46 -7.83
CA ARG A 33 3.52 -4.98 -6.65
C ARG A 33 4.50 -3.90 -6.21
N ILE A 34 4.05 -3.02 -5.31
CA ILE A 34 4.96 -2.11 -4.62
C ILE A 34 5.81 -3.01 -3.72
N ARG A 35 7.03 -3.36 -4.17
CA ARG A 35 8.01 -4.03 -3.30
C ARG A 35 8.25 -3.06 -2.16
N LYS A 36 7.79 -3.40 -0.96
CA LYS A 36 8.26 -2.74 0.26
C LYS A 36 9.75 -3.02 0.34
N HIS A 37 10.60 -2.12 -0.15
CA HIS A 37 12.00 -2.12 0.23
C HIS A 37 12.00 -1.77 1.72
N HIS A 38 11.95 -2.80 2.55
CA HIS A 38 12.12 -2.70 3.99
C HIS A 38 13.57 -2.27 4.21
N GLN A 39 13.80 -0.96 4.31
CA GLN A 39 15.09 -0.41 4.70
C GLN A 39 15.34 -0.82 6.16
N LYS A 40 16.12 -1.89 6.34
CA LYS A 40 16.65 -2.26 7.65
C LYS A 40 17.71 -1.22 8.04
N ASN A 41 17.34 -0.27 8.88
CA ASN A 41 18.27 0.54 9.65
C ASN A 41 18.72 -0.25 10.88
N THR A 42 19.68 -1.18 10.69
CA THR A 42 20.35 -1.85 11.81
C THR A 42 21.41 -0.91 12.39
N CYS A 43 21.09 -0.23 13.49
CA CYS A 43 22.10 0.42 14.32
C CYS A 43 22.78 -0.66 15.18
N SER A 44 24.00 -1.05 14.81
CA SER A 44 24.86 -1.90 15.65
C SER A 44 25.63 -0.99 16.62
N THR A 45 25.22 -0.93 17.88
CA THR A 45 26.06 -0.35 18.95
C THR A 45 26.92 -1.46 19.53
N ASN A 46 28.17 -1.54 19.07
CA ASN A 46 29.22 -2.36 19.69
C ASN A 46 29.82 -1.55 20.85
N TRP A 47 29.48 -1.91 22.09
CA TRP A 47 30.12 -1.39 23.30
C TRP A 47 30.96 -2.48 23.96
N LYS A 48 32.13 -2.77 23.38
CA LYS A 48 33.23 -3.35 24.13
C LYS A 48 34.17 -2.22 24.54
N HIS A 49 34.07 -1.78 25.79
CA HIS A 49 35.16 -1.07 26.45
C HIS A 49 35.72 -1.94 27.58
N HIS A 50 37.03 -2.12 27.51
CA HIS A 50 37.88 -2.75 28.51
C HIS A 50 37.71 -2.14 29.90
N HIS A 51 37.79 -2.99 30.92
CA HIS A 51 38.49 -2.71 32.18
C HIS A 51 39.32 -3.93 32.54
#